data_AF-A0A379FHV6-F1
#
_entry.id   AF-A0A379FHV6-F1
#
_cell.length_a   1.000
_cell.length_b   1.000
_cell.length_c   1.000
_cell.angle_alpha   90.00
_cell.angle_beta   90.00
_cell.angle_gamma   90.00
#
_symmetry.space_group_name_H-M   'P 1'
#
loop_
_entity.id
_entity.type
_entity.pdbx_description
1 polymer ?
#
loop_
_entity_poly.entity_id
_entity_poly.type
_entity_poly.pdbx_seq_one_letter_code
_entity_poly.pdbx_strand_id
1 'polypeptide(L)' 'MHEHMLEVMTSVDGYQNLSETQDYVPRPETRPVTKFEQRGHRLGHGVWDLMFKRVK' A
#
# COMPACT_ATOMS: atom_id res chain seq x y z
N MET A 1 -7.11 10.70 -3.23
CA MET A 1 -7.52 10.03 -1.97
C MET A 1 -6.52 8.95 -1.53
N HIS A 2 -5.94 8.13 -2.42
CA HIS A 2 -4.94 7.10 -2.04
C HIS A 2 -3.57 7.68 -1.62
N GLU A 3 -3.19 8.82 -2.18
CA GLU A 3 -1.89 9.48 -1.91
C GLU A 3 -1.73 9.95 -0.46
N HIS A 4 -2.85 10.23 0.24
CA HIS A 4 -2.81 10.73 1.61
C HIS A 4 -2.15 9.74 2.58
N MET A 5 -2.40 8.44 2.42
CA MET A 5 -1.76 7.43 3.28
C MET A 5 -0.25 7.32 3.02
N LEU A 6 0.19 7.46 1.77
CA LEU A 6 1.61 7.45 1.43
C LEU A 6 2.33 8.65 2.07
N GLU A 7 1.75 9.85 1.95
CA GLU A 7 2.30 11.08 2.54
C GLU A 7 2.44 10.96 4.05
N VAL A 8 1.36 10.53 4.73
CA VAL A 8 1.36 10.35 6.18
C VAL A 8 2.44 9.36 6.60
N MET A 9 2.46 8.15 6.02
CA MET A 9 3.41 7.10 6.42
C MET A 9 4.85 7.47 6.13
N THR A 10 5.11 8.20 5.04
CA THR A 10 6.47 8.68 4.71
C THR A 10 6.97 9.74 5.69
N SER A 11 6.06 10.52 6.28
CA SER A 11 6.41 11.51 7.32
C SER A 11 6.69 10.92 8.70
N VAL A 12 6.37 9.64 8.94
CA VAL A 12 6.56 9.00 10.25
C VAL A 12 8.01 8.53 10.41
N ASP A 13 8.72 9.15 11.35
CA ASP A 13 10.06 8.73 11.74
C ASP A 13 10.06 7.31 12.34
N GLY A 14 11.07 6.50 12.00
CA GLY A 14 11.18 5.10 12.42
C GLY A 14 10.43 4.10 11.54
N TYR A 15 9.77 4.54 10.46
CA TYR A 15 9.26 3.66 9.40
C TYR A 15 9.99 3.93 8.08
N GLN A 16 10.35 2.84 7.39
CA GLN A 16 10.98 2.89 6.07
C GLN A 16 10.06 2.22 5.04
N ASN A 17 9.72 2.95 3.97
CA ASN A 17 8.94 2.38 2.86
C ASN A 17 9.75 1.26 2.18
N LEU A 18 9.09 0.15 1.88
CA LEU A 18 9.66 -1.01 1.20
C LEU A 18 9.48 -0.97 -0.33
N SER A 19 8.76 0.01 -0.88
CA SER A 19 8.71 0.25 -2.32
C SER A 19 10.07 0.73 -2.84
N GLU A 20 10.53 0.12 -3.93
CA GLU A 20 11.76 0.53 -4.64
C GLU A 20 11.65 1.95 -5.22
N THR A 21 10.43 2.35 -5.59
CA THR A 21 10.09 3.65 -6.19
C THR A 21 9.57 4.67 -5.18
N GLN A 22 9.61 4.35 -3.88
CA GLN A 22 9.10 5.18 -2.77
C GLN A 22 7.60 5.49 -2.83
N ASP A 23 6.82 4.70 -3.56
CA ASP A 23 5.37 4.83 -3.71
C ASP A 23 4.65 3.61 -3.13
N TYR A 24 4.12 2.74 -3.98
CA TYR A 24 3.34 1.56 -3.66
C TYR A 24 4.14 0.31 -3.97
N VAL A 25 3.87 -0.76 -3.24
CA VAL A 25 4.46 -2.07 -3.54
C VAL A 25 3.52 -2.88 -4.43
N PRO A 26 4.06 -3.80 -5.26
CA PRO A 26 3.24 -4.82 -5.86
C PRO A 26 2.56 -5.65 -4.77
N ARG A 27 1.32 -6.09 -5.03
CA ARG A 27 0.57 -6.94 -4.12
C ARG A 27 1.40 -8.18 -3.77
N PRO A 28 1.72 -8.43 -2.49
CA PRO A 28 2.45 -9.64 -2.11
C PRO A 28 1.56 -10.87 -2.21
N GLU A 29 2.15 -12.01 -2.58
CA GLU A 29 1.44 -13.30 -2.71
C GLU A 29 0.80 -13.76 -1.38
N THR A 30 1.36 -13.33 -0.26
CA THR A 30 0.89 -13.67 1.09
C THR A 30 -0.40 -12.96 1.48
N ARG A 31 -0.85 -11.94 0.74
CA ARG A 31 -2.06 -11.18 1.06
C ARG A 31 -3.28 -11.82 0.36
N PRO A 32 -4.29 -12.33 1.08
CA PRO A 32 -5.52 -12.84 0.48
C PRO A 32 -6.35 -11.73 -0.16
N VAL A 33 -7.02 -12.03 -1.28
CA VAL A 33 -7.95 -11.09 -1.93
C VAL A 33 -9.18 -10.91 -1.06
N THR A 34 -9.54 -9.66 -0.75
CA THR A 34 -10.76 -9.38 0.02
C THR A 34 -11.97 -9.17 -0.91
N LYS A 35 -13.18 -9.36 -0.37
CA LYS A 35 -14.45 -9.09 -1.10
C LYS A 35 -14.56 -7.66 -1.63
N PHE A 36 -13.90 -6.69 -0.97
CA PHE A 36 -13.89 -5.29 -1.40
C PHE A 36 -13.05 -5.09 -2.66
N GLU A 37 -11.93 -5.79 -2.76
CA GLU A 37 -11.07 -5.75 -3.94
C GLU A 37 -11.72 -6.43 -5.13
N GLN A 38 -12.39 -7.57 -4.94
CA GLN A 38 -13.14 -8.23 -6.01
C GLN A 38 -14.22 -7.32 -6.59
N ARG A 39 -14.94 -6.59 -5.72
CA ARG A 39 -15.92 -5.58 -6.14
C ARG A 39 -15.25 -4.37 -6.81
N GLY A 40 -14.11 -3.92 -6.29
CA GLY A 40 -13.32 -2.83 -6.84
C GLY A 40 -12.80 -3.13 -8.24
N HIS A 41 -12.20 -4.29 -8.46
CA HIS A 41 -11.73 -4.76 -9.76
C HIS A 41 -12.86 -4.79 -10.80
N ARG A 42 -14.05 -5.26 -10.41
CA ARG A 42 -15.23 -5.27 -11.30
C ARG A 42 -15.70 -3.87 -11.70
N LEU A 43 -15.36 -2.85 -10.90
CA LEU A 43 -15.72 -1.44 -11.12
C LEU A 43 -14.53 -0.59 -11.62
N GLY A 44 -13.37 -1.19 -11.90
CA GLY A 44 -12.16 -0.48 -12.34
C GLY A 44 -11.44 0.30 -11.23
N HIS A 45 -11.72 0.01 -9.96
CA HIS A 45 -10.98 0.57 -8.83
C HIS A 45 -9.72 -0.26 -8.56
N GLY A 46 -8.56 0.40 -8.67
CA GLY A 46 -7.27 -0.18 -8.29
C GLY A 46 -7.15 -0.40 -6.78
N VAL A 47 -6.22 -1.26 -6.40
CA VAL A 47 -5.79 -1.43 -5.00
C VAL A 47 -4.31 -1.09 -4.95
N TRP A 48 -3.94 -0.29 -3.97
CA TRP A 48 -2.57 0.13 -3.74
C TRP A 48 -2.09 -0.43 -2.41
N ASP A 49 -1.08 -1.28 -2.47
CA ASP A 49 -0.46 -1.86 -1.29
C ASP A 49 0.70 -0.95 -0.82
N LEU A 50 0.73 -0.64 0.48
CA LEU A 50 1.81 0.11 1.14
C LEU A 50 2.46 -0.82 2.16
N MET A 51 3.78 -1.02 2.07
CA MET A 51 4.52 -1.83 3.03
C MET A 51 5.66 -1.01 3.63
N PHE A 52 5.69 -0.92 4.95
CA PHE A 52 6.73 -0.22 5.69
C PHE A 52 7.37 -1.15 6.71
N LYS A 53 8.68 -1.06 6.85
CA LYS A 53 9.42 -1.74 7.91
C LYS A 53 9.69 -0.76 9.04
N ARG A 54 9.49 -1.21 10.28
CA ARG A 54 9.92 -0.47 11.47
C ARG A 54 11.43 -0.58 11.64
N VAL A 55 12.10 0.56 11.75
CA VAL A 55 13.56 0.69 11.85
C VAL A 55 14.02 1.36 13.16
N LYS A 56 13.09 1.63 14.08
CA LYS A 56 13.34 2.14 15.45
C LYS A 56 12.84 1.19 16.54
#